data_AF-A0A7C2P8X1-F1
#
_entry.id   AF-A0A7C2P8X1-F1
#
_cell.length_a   1.000
_cell.length_b   1.000
_cell.length_c   1.000
_cell.angle_alpha   90.00
_cell.angle_beta   90.00
_cell.angle_gamma   90.00
#
_symmetry.space_group_name_H-M   'P 1'
#
loop_
_entity.id
_entity.type
_entity.pdbx_description
1 polymer ?
#
loop_
_entity_poly.entity_id
_entity_poly.type
_entity_poly.pdbx_seq_one_letter_code
_entity_poly.pdbx_strand_id
1 'polypeptide(L)'
;MVTATIAKKDQHTRAPHTRVSNLTMYEWVATDKRNRKMKGEMASKNASLVKAELRRQGMKPQTVREKRKPLFGGAGRTIKPRDVAIFSRQIATMLKAGVPMVQSFE
;
A
#
# COMPACT_ATOMS: atom_id res chain seq x y z
N MET A 1 15.51 -67.15 -3.16
CA MET A 1 14.53 -66.06 -3.10
C MET A 1 14.59 -65.45 -1.71
N VAL A 2 15.15 -64.25 -1.57
CA VAL A 2 15.11 -63.46 -0.32
C VAL A 2 14.64 -62.08 -0.72
N THR A 3 13.40 -61.77 -0.36
CA THR A 3 12.75 -60.47 -0.53
C THR A 3 12.89 -59.67 0.76
N ALA A 4 13.57 -58.54 0.71
CA ALA A 4 13.41 -57.49 1.73
C ALA A 4 13.25 -56.16 1.01
N THR A 5 12.00 -55.74 0.93
CA THR A 5 11.51 -54.53 0.28
C THR A 5 11.63 -53.33 1.22
N ILE A 6 12.47 -52.37 0.82
CA ILE A 6 12.30 -50.91 0.82
C ILE A 6 11.42 -50.26 1.92
N ALA A 7 12.11 -49.46 2.75
CA ALA A 7 11.77 -48.17 3.36
C ALA A 7 10.33 -47.61 3.29
N LYS A 8 9.83 -47.12 4.45
CA LYS A 8 8.95 -45.95 4.49
C LYS A 8 9.20 -45.11 5.74
N LYS A 9 9.73 -43.90 5.51
CA LYS A 9 10.01 -42.84 6.47
C LYS A 9 8.67 -42.18 6.84
N ASP A 10 8.29 -42.28 8.11
CA ASP A 10 7.09 -41.64 8.65
C ASP A 10 7.18 -40.12 8.51
N GLN A 11 6.50 -39.62 7.50
CA GLN A 11 6.16 -38.22 7.32
C GLN A 11 4.90 -37.96 8.15
N HIS A 12 5.05 -37.63 9.44
CA HIS A 12 3.94 -37.08 10.21
C HIS A 12 3.78 -35.59 9.87
N THR A 13 2.77 -35.37 9.02
CA THR A 13 2.15 -34.13 8.58
C THR A 13 2.12 -33.02 9.63
N ARG A 14 2.82 -31.90 9.35
CA ARG A 14 2.51 -30.60 9.95
C ARG A 14 1.72 -29.77 8.93
N ALA A 15 0.56 -29.29 9.36
CA ALA A 15 -0.44 -28.57 8.58
C ALA A 15 0.17 -27.47 7.68
N PRO A 16 -0.36 -27.26 6.46
CA PRO A 16 0.08 -26.14 5.64
C PRO A 16 -0.29 -24.84 6.36
N HIS A 17 0.72 -24.10 6.80
CA HIS A 17 0.53 -22.71 7.20
C HIS A 17 -0.18 -21.99 6.06
N THR A 18 -1.36 -21.44 6.34
CA THR A 18 -2.14 -20.59 5.45
C THR A 18 -1.18 -19.65 4.73
N ARG A 19 -0.94 -19.89 3.43
CA ARG A 19 -0.20 -18.94 2.60
C ARG A 19 -1.07 -17.71 2.51
N VAL A 20 -0.88 -16.77 3.45
CA VAL A 20 -1.36 -15.41 3.28
C VAL A 20 -0.72 -14.96 1.99
N SER A 21 -1.53 -14.92 0.93
CA SER A 21 -1.10 -14.43 -0.37
C SER A 21 -0.73 -12.98 -0.15
N ASN A 22 0.55 -12.72 0.09
CA ASN A 22 1.09 -11.41 0.34
C ASN A 22 1.05 -10.66 -1.00
N LEU A 23 -0.12 -10.09 -1.32
CA LEU A 23 -0.29 -9.27 -2.50
C LEU A 23 0.44 -7.96 -2.23
N THR A 24 1.53 -7.78 -2.95
CA THR A 24 2.29 -6.54 -2.90
C THR A 24 1.61 -5.52 -3.80
N MET A 25 1.44 -4.29 -3.32
CA MET A 25 0.92 -3.20 -4.13
C MET A 25 1.99 -2.75 -5.13
N TYR A 26 1.65 -2.69 -6.42
CA TYR A 26 2.51 -2.17 -7.47
C TYR A 26 1.89 -0.91 -8.05
N GLU A 27 2.68 0.16 -8.14
CA GLU A 27 2.33 1.32 -8.95
C GLU A 27 2.75 1.05 -10.39
N TRP A 28 1.85 1.30 -11.33
CA TRP A 28 2.12 1.10 -12.74
C TRP A 28 1.78 2.36 -13.54
N VAL A 29 2.55 2.57 -14.59
CA VAL A 29 2.24 3.54 -15.65
C VAL A 29 2.12 2.76 -16.94
N ALA A 30 0.96 2.84 -17.57
CA ALA A 30 0.69 2.22 -18.85
C ALA A 30 0.13 3.23 -19.83
N THR A 31 0.40 3.02 -21.10
CA THR A 31 -0.12 3.86 -22.17
C THR A 31 -1.29 3.15 -22.85
N ASP A 32 -2.44 3.79 -22.92
CA ASP A 32 -3.61 3.33 -23.67
C ASP A 32 -3.31 3.34 -25.19
N LYS A 33 -4.10 2.63 -26.00
CA LYS A 33 -4.03 2.66 -27.48
C LYS A 33 -4.13 4.07 -28.06
N ARG A 34 -4.78 4.98 -27.33
CA ARG A 34 -4.89 6.42 -27.65
C ARG A 34 -3.68 7.26 -27.21
N ASN A 35 -2.56 6.61 -26.88
CA ASN A 35 -1.32 7.22 -26.41
C ASN A 35 -1.44 8.04 -25.10
N ARG A 36 -2.49 7.80 -24.32
CA ARG A 36 -2.69 8.45 -23.01
C ARG A 36 -1.99 7.65 -21.92
N LYS A 37 -1.15 8.32 -21.13
CA LYS A 37 -0.48 7.72 -19.97
C LYS A 37 -1.46 7.65 -18.80
N MET A 38 -1.79 6.42 -18.39
CA MET A 38 -2.58 6.14 -17.20
C MET A 38 -1.65 5.64 -16.11
N LYS A 39 -1.88 6.14 -14.90
CA LYS A 39 -1.19 5.72 -13.69
C LYS A 39 -2.21 5.08 -12.77
N GLY A 40 -1.82 3.99 -12.13
CA GLY A 40 -2.70 3.29 -11.21
C GLY A 40 -1.91 2.43 -10.26
N GLU A 41 -2.61 1.92 -9.26
CA GLU A 41 -2.06 0.98 -8.30
C GLU A 41 -2.78 -0.36 -8.51
N MET A 42 -2.03 -1.45 -8.46
CA MET A 42 -2.61 -2.79 -8.54
C MET A 42 -1.87 -3.74 -7.61
N ALA A 43 -2.64 -4.42 -6.77
CA ALA A 43 -2.16 -5.46 -5.89
C ALA A 43 -1.89 -6.74 -6.70
N SER A 44 -0.68 -7.27 -6.64
CA SER A 44 -0.31 -8.48 -7.37
C SER A 44 0.75 -9.28 -6.63
N LYS A 45 0.94 -10.53 -7.06
CA LYS A 45 2.00 -11.40 -6.52
C LYS A 45 3.37 -11.08 -7.14
N ASN A 46 3.40 -10.44 -8.32
CA ASN A 46 4.63 -10.13 -9.04
C ASN A 46 4.41 -8.98 -10.05
N ALA A 47 5.40 -8.13 -10.26
CA ALA A 47 5.42 -7.11 -11.30
C ALA A 47 5.14 -7.66 -12.71
N SER A 48 5.57 -8.90 -13.01
CA SER A 48 5.28 -9.56 -14.30
C SER A 48 3.78 -9.81 -14.50
N LEU A 49 3.05 -10.16 -13.44
CA LEU A 49 1.60 -10.35 -13.50
C LEU A 49 0.88 -9.01 -13.70
N VAL A 50 1.39 -7.92 -13.11
CA VAL A 50 0.87 -6.57 -13.36
C VAL A 50 1.04 -6.17 -14.83
N LYS A 51 2.22 -6.44 -15.42
CA LYS A 51 2.44 -6.20 -16.86
C LYS A 51 1.51 -7.04 -17.73
N ALA A 52 1.26 -8.29 -17.37
CA ALA A 52 0.35 -9.17 -18.11
C ALA A 52 -1.10 -8.68 -18.04
N GLU A 53 -1.56 -8.27 -16.87
CA GLU A 53 -2.91 -7.73 -16.67
C GLU A 53 -3.11 -6.42 -17.44
N LEU A 54 -2.12 -5.52 -17.44
CA LEU A 54 -2.16 -4.29 -18.24
C LEU A 54 -2.24 -4.56 -19.73
N ARG A 55 -1.51 -5.57 -20.23
CA ARG A 55 -1.61 -6.01 -21.63
C ARG A 55 -2.97 -6.62 -21.93
N ARG A 56 -3.55 -7.40 -21.00
CA ARG A 56 -4.90 -7.98 -21.10
C ARG A 56 -5.97 -6.89 -21.21
N GLN A 57 -5.78 -5.79 -20.49
CA GLN A 57 -6.63 -4.60 -20.56
C GLN A 57 -6.35 -3.73 -21.80
N GLY A 58 -5.47 -4.15 -22.70
CA GLY A 58 -5.14 -3.44 -23.94
C GLY A 58 -4.21 -2.24 -23.76
N MET A 59 -3.60 -2.08 -22.58
CA MET A 59 -2.64 -1.01 -22.27
C MET A 59 -1.20 -1.50 -22.42
N LYS A 60 -0.30 -0.64 -22.88
CA LYS A 60 1.14 -0.91 -22.99
C LYS A 60 1.84 -0.52 -21.68
N PRO A 61 2.32 -1.47 -20.84
CA PRO A 61 3.00 -1.14 -19.60
C PRO A 61 4.35 -0.46 -19.87
N GLN A 62 4.55 0.76 -19.35
CA GLN A 62 5.81 1.50 -19.45
C GLN A 62 6.70 1.27 -18.22
N THR A 63 6.14 1.43 -17.03
CA THR A 63 6.85 1.17 -15.77
C THR A 63 5.93 0.45 -14.81
N VAL A 64 6.47 -0.53 -14.08
CA VAL A 64 5.79 -1.22 -12.99
C VAL A 64 6.77 -1.26 -11.85
N ARG A 65 6.47 -0.53 -10.77
CA ARG A 65 7.31 -0.42 -9.59
C ARG A 65 6.54 -0.94 -8.39
N GLU A 66 7.22 -1.71 -7.57
CA GLU A 66 6.66 -2.10 -6.28
C GLU A 66 6.45 -0.84 -5.44
N LYS A 67 5.22 -0.63 -4.97
CA LYS A 67 4.91 0.47 -4.05
C LYS A 67 5.56 0.08 -2.72
N ARG A 68 6.81 0.49 -2.56
CA ARG A 68 7.54 0.40 -1.29
C ARG A 68 6.66 1.06 -0.25
N LYS A 69 6.43 0.37 0.88
CA LYS A 69 5.84 1.00 2.06
C LYS A 69 6.57 2.34 2.26
N PRO A 70 5.87 3.49 2.31
CA PRO A 70 6.54 4.75 2.50
C PRO A 70 7.30 4.67 3.83
N LEU A 71 8.62 4.49 3.75
CA LEU A 71 9.51 4.49 4.93
C LEU A 71 9.46 5.84 5.66
N PHE A 72 8.90 6.86 4.99
CA PHE A 72 8.63 8.20 5.49
C PHE A 72 7.13 8.52 5.55
N GLY A 73 6.29 7.54 5.92
CA GLY A 73 4.83 7.69 6.01
C GLY A 73 4.27 7.86 7.42
N GLY A 74 5.12 7.92 8.45
CA GLY A 74 4.70 7.95 9.86
C GLY A 74 4.76 9.33 10.53
N ALA A 75 5.36 10.34 9.90
CA ALA A 75 5.32 11.71 10.39
C ALA A 75 4.27 12.43 9.56
N GLY A 76 3.17 12.84 10.21
CA GLY A 76 2.05 13.52 9.57
C GLY A 76 2.49 14.64 8.64
N ARG A 77 1.63 14.95 7.65
CA ARG A 77 1.73 16.13 6.78
C ARG A 77 2.55 17.23 7.46
N THR A 78 3.67 17.62 6.86
CA THR A 78 4.47 18.75 7.35
C THR A 78 3.51 19.91 7.61
N ILE A 79 3.27 20.20 8.88
CA ILE A 79 2.35 21.25 9.29
C ILE A 79 2.93 22.55 8.75
N LYS A 80 2.22 23.19 7.81
CA LYS A 80 2.73 24.41 7.20
C LYS A 80 2.70 25.51 8.26
N PRO A 81 3.75 26.33 8.39
CA PRO A 81 3.76 27.45 9.34
C PRO A 81 2.56 28.40 9.19
N ARG A 82 2.02 28.51 7.96
CA ARG A 82 0.80 29.26 7.67
C ARG A 82 -0.43 28.73 8.41
N ASP A 83 -0.59 27.41 8.49
CA ASP A 83 -1.77 26.79 9.11
C ASP A 83 -1.73 26.97 10.64
N VAL A 84 -0.53 26.91 11.23
CA VAL A 84 -0.30 27.23 12.65
C VAL A 84 -0.64 28.69 12.97
N ALA A 85 -0.24 29.62 12.10
CA ALA A 85 -0.48 31.06 12.29
C ALA A 85 -1.97 31.44 12.20
N ILE A 86 -2.74 30.76 11.35
CA ILE A 86 -4.19 30.98 11.24
C ILE A 86 -4.89 30.41 12.47
N PHE A 87 -4.55 29.18 12.86
CA PHE A 87 -5.12 28.52 14.03
C PHE A 87 -4.86 29.31 15.33
N SER A 88 -3.62 29.80 15.54
CA SER A 88 -3.28 30.59 16.73
C SER A 88 -4.01 31.94 16.79
N ARG A 89 -4.23 32.59 15.64
CA ARG A 89 -5.02 33.84 15.56
C ARG A 89 -6.50 33.63 15.87
N GLN A 90 -7.05 32.48 15.45
CA GLN A 90 -8.44 32.13 15.76
C GLN A 90 -8.61 31.89 17.26
N ILE A 91 -7.69 31.14 17.90
CA ILE A 91 -7.67 30.99 19.36
C ILE A 91 -7.53 32.34 20.05
N ALA A 92 -6.58 33.18 19.63
CA ALA A 92 -6.36 34.50 20.23
C ALA A 92 -7.61 35.39 20.17
N THR A 93 -8.40 35.27 19.10
CA THR A 93 -9.64 36.03 18.93
C THR A 93 -10.76 35.50 19.82
N MET A 94 -10.91 34.17 19.94
CA MET A 94 -11.86 33.54 20.85
C MET A 94 -11.55 33.85 22.31
N LEU A 95 -10.25 33.82 22.68
CA LEU A 95 -9.78 34.22 24.01
C LEU A 95 -10.06 35.70 24.30
N LYS A 96 -9.79 36.59 23.33
CA LYS A 96 -10.04 38.03 23.47
C LYS A 96 -11.53 38.38 23.54
N ALA A 97 -12.38 37.61 22.88
CA ALA A 97 -13.84 37.77 22.90
C ALA A 97 -14.50 37.13 24.14
N GLY A 98 -13.73 36.53 25.06
CA GLY A 98 -14.25 35.94 26.29
C GLY A 98 -15.05 34.65 26.08
N VAL A 99 -14.84 33.94 24.97
CA VAL A 99 -15.57 32.69 24.69
C VAL A 99 -14.94 31.54 25.50
N PRO A 100 -15.71 30.88 26.40
CA PRO A 100 -15.20 29.80 27.23
C PRO A 100 -14.76 28.59 26.38
N MET A 101 -13.45 28.39 26.22
CA MET A 101 -12.85 27.21 25.56
C MET A 101 -12.82 26.00 26.50
N VAL A 102 -13.96 25.63 27.09
CA VAL A 102 -13.99 24.56 28.10
C VAL A 102 -14.50 23.22 27.51
N GLN A 103 -14.68 23.14 26.19
CA GLN A 103 -15.22 21.93 25.55
C GLN A 103 -14.46 21.42 24.31
N SER A 104 -13.28 21.96 24.00
CA SER A 104 -12.55 21.62 22.77
C SER A 104 -11.37 20.67 22.96
N PHE A 105 -11.22 20.04 24.13
CA PHE A 105 -10.12 19.12 24.43
C PHE A 105 -10.61 17.74 24.92
N GLU A 106 -11.67 17.22 24.30
CA GLU A 106 -12.03 15.78 24.33
C GLU A 106 -12.20 15.28 22.90
#